data_AF-A0A419VX64-F1
#
_entry.id   AF-A0A419VX64-F1
#
_cell.length_a   1.000
_cell.length_b   1.000
_cell.length_c   1.000
_cell.angle_alpha   90.00
_cell.angle_beta   90.00
_cell.angle_gamma   90.00
#
_symmetry.space_group_name_H-M   'P 1'
#
loop_
_entity.id
_entity.type
_entity.pdbx_description
1 polymer ?
#
loop_
_entity_poly.entity_id
_entity_poly.type
_entity_poly.pdbx_seq_one_letter_code
_entity_poly.pdbx_strand_id
1 'polypeptide(L)'
;MRYTLVILILLIIGHRALADYDPTPLPQLIVKSDLILEGEIVSLDSLTFTLKITAWIKGDSISREIKIQKFEDWTCANRITKYQIGQKEIVFLVQNRKTNEWITMGAGNEGELLIQNDSITYQDIYWDSKSGCSPLDYLGQKICGWRYSLKEFKDAVLFYQVEFPVLKKEFQTKQKVTNRLEKNEAYKRMIYETQSLDFLLILTDKQ
;
A
#
# COMPACT_ATOMS: atom_id res chain seq x y z
N MET A 1 -32.13 39.16 7.17
CA MET A 1 -30.82 39.78 6.88
C MET A 1 -29.67 39.30 7.78
N ARG A 2 -29.85 39.04 9.10
CA ARG A 2 -28.75 38.57 9.97
C ARG A 2 -28.12 37.22 9.57
N TYR A 3 -28.92 36.26 9.12
CA TYR A 3 -28.42 34.92 8.75
C TYR A 3 -27.83 34.84 7.33
N THR A 4 -28.17 35.79 6.46
CA THR A 4 -27.70 35.82 5.06
C THR A 4 -26.18 36.06 4.99
N LEU A 5 -25.65 36.89 5.89
CA LEU A 5 -24.21 37.14 6.01
C LEU A 5 -23.44 35.91 6.49
N VAL A 6 -23.99 35.17 7.47
CA VAL A 6 -23.37 33.96 8.03
C VAL A 6 -23.31 32.85 6.96
N ILE A 7 -24.38 32.67 6.18
CA ILE A 7 -24.41 31.70 5.08
C ILE A 7 -23.39 32.07 3.99
N LEU A 8 -23.27 33.36 3.65
CA LEU A 8 -22.28 33.83 2.66
C LEU A 8 -20.83 33.58 3.13
N ILE A 9 -20.55 33.80 4.42
CA ILE A 9 -19.23 33.54 5.01
C ILE A 9 -18.91 32.03 4.99
N LEU A 10 -19.87 31.17 5.33
CA LEU A 10 -19.68 29.71 5.29
C LEU A 10 -19.43 29.18 3.86
N LEU A 11 -20.10 29.74 2.86
CA LEU A 11 -19.90 29.36 1.46
C LEU A 11 -18.50 29.76 0.95
N ILE A 12 -17.94 30.89 1.38
CA ILE A 12 -16.59 31.33 0.97
C ILE A 12 -15.50 30.45 1.63
N ILE A 13 -15.72 29.98 2.86
CA ILE A 13 -14.76 29.14 3.58
C ILE A 13 -14.73 27.70 3.04
N GLY A 14 -15.85 27.17 2.51
CA GLY A 14 -15.94 25.81 1.99
C GLY A 14 -15.19 25.53 0.69
N HIS A 15 -14.73 26.55 -0.05
CA HIS A 15 -14.19 26.38 -1.41
C HIS A 15 -12.68 26.07 -1.47
N ARG A 16 -11.98 25.84 -0.35
CA ARG A 16 -10.52 25.68 -0.34
C ARG A 16 -9.95 24.49 0.44
N ALA A 17 -10.76 23.46 0.71
CA ALA A 17 -10.20 22.19 1.16
C ALA A 17 -9.74 21.37 -0.05
N LEU A 18 -8.56 21.70 -0.59
CA LEU A 18 -7.83 20.77 -1.46
C LEU A 18 -7.26 19.69 -0.54
N ALA A 19 -7.87 18.51 -0.53
CA ALA A 19 -7.27 17.35 0.09
C ALA A 19 -6.10 16.91 -0.79
N ASP A 20 -4.89 17.26 -0.36
CA ASP A 20 -3.65 16.76 -0.98
C ASP A 20 -3.45 15.33 -0.47
N TYR A 21 -3.77 14.36 -1.31
CA TYR A 21 -3.57 12.95 -1.01
C TYR A 21 -2.19 12.54 -1.50
N ASP A 22 -1.32 12.20 -0.55
CA ASP A 22 0.00 11.63 -0.83
C ASP A 22 -0.07 10.11 -0.62
N PRO A 23 -0.03 9.32 -1.70
CA PRO A 23 -0.14 7.87 -1.59
C PRO A 23 1.10 7.27 -0.93
N THR A 24 0.91 6.18 -0.19
CA THR A 24 2.03 5.50 0.46
C THR A 24 2.80 4.63 -0.54
N PRO A 25 4.08 4.92 -0.85
CA PRO A 25 4.88 4.14 -1.78
C PRO A 25 5.20 2.75 -1.24
N LEU A 26 5.40 1.78 -2.13
CA LEU A 26 5.66 0.38 -1.79
C LEU A 26 6.87 0.20 -0.86
N PRO A 27 8.03 0.87 -1.08
CA PRO A 27 9.13 0.91 -0.12
C PRO A 27 8.70 1.28 1.31
N GLN A 28 7.80 2.24 1.46
CA GLN A 28 7.32 2.70 2.75
C GLN A 28 6.41 1.66 3.40
N LEU A 29 5.52 1.03 2.62
CA LEU A 29 4.70 -0.09 3.10
C LEU A 29 5.59 -1.21 3.65
N ILE A 30 6.62 -1.61 2.89
CA ILE A 30 7.55 -2.69 3.29
C ILE A 30 8.27 -2.37 4.59
N VAL A 31 8.81 -1.16 4.71
CA VAL A 31 9.65 -0.76 5.85
C VAL A 31 8.82 -0.54 7.11
N LYS A 32 7.71 0.20 7.00
CA LYS A 32 6.95 0.66 8.17
C LYS A 32 5.87 -0.30 8.64
N SER A 33 5.46 -1.29 7.84
CA SER A 33 4.49 -2.29 8.30
C SER A 33 5.07 -3.15 9.41
N ASP A 34 4.27 -3.48 10.42
CA ASP A 34 4.67 -4.42 11.47
C ASP A 34 4.65 -5.86 10.94
N LEU A 35 3.62 -6.20 10.16
CA LEU A 35 3.46 -7.50 9.51
C LEU A 35 3.25 -7.35 8.00
N ILE A 36 3.73 -8.34 7.24
CA ILE A 36 3.39 -8.51 5.83
C ILE A 36 3.02 -9.97 5.63
N LEU A 37 1.78 -10.21 5.22
CA LEU A 37 1.18 -11.54 5.20
C LEU A 37 0.63 -11.85 3.82
N GLU A 38 0.77 -13.09 3.40
CA GLU A 38 0.00 -13.67 2.31
C GLU A 38 -1.13 -14.50 2.93
N GLY A 39 -2.34 -14.39 2.40
CA GLY A 39 -3.44 -15.19 2.89
C GLY A 39 -4.71 -15.16 2.05
N GLU A 40 -5.74 -15.79 2.60
CA GLU A 40 -7.08 -15.89 2.01
C GLU A 40 -8.14 -15.41 3.00
N ILE A 41 -9.08 -14.58 2.53
CA ILE A 41 -10.22 -14.14 3.34
C ILE A 41 -11.11 -15.36 3.62
N VAL A 42 -11.27 -15.73 4.89
CA VAL A 42 -12.12 -16.86 5.31
C VAL A 42 -13.40 -16.43 6.01
N SER A 43 -13.46 -15.20 6.53
CA SER A 43 -14.67 -14.65 7.14
C SER A 43 -14.75 -13.14 6.98
N LEU A 44 -15.98 -12.61 7.05
CA LEU A 44 -16.29 -11.18 6.92
C LEU A 44 -17.35 -10.80 7.96
N ASP A 45 -17.16 -9.66 8.63
CA ASP A 45 -18.23 -8.98 9.36
C ASP A 45 -18.44 -7.56 8.80
N SER A 46 -19.19 -6.69 9.48
CA SER A 46 -19.47 -5.34 8.97
C SER A 46 -18.24 -4.44 8.93
N LEU A 47 -17.25 -4.64 9.81
CA LEU A 47 -16.13 -3.73 10.01
C LEU A 47 -14.77 -4.36 9.69
N THR A 48 -14.71 -5.68 9.60
CA THR A 48 -13.45 -6.42 9.54
C THR A 48 -13.56 -7.65 8.64
N PHE A 49 -12.41 -8.20 8.32
CA PHE A 49 -12.27 -9.49 7.67
C PHE A 49 -11.24 -10.35 8.42
N THR A 50 -11.39 -11.68 8.34
CA THR A 50 -10.38 -12.61 8.84
C THR A 50 -9.61 -13.19 7.68
N LEU A 51 -8.29 -13.00 7.72
CA LEU A 51 -7.35 -13.56 6.77
C LEU A 51 -6.74 -14.83 7.36
N LYS A 52 -6.92 -15.95 6.67
CA LYS A 52 -6.18 -17.19 6.92
C LYS A 52 -4.80 -17.08 6.27
N ILE A 53 -3.76 -17.13 7.09
CA ILE A 53 -2.39 -16.87 6.69
C ILE A 53 -1.82 -18.09 5.98
N THR A 54 -1.39 -17.92 4.73
CA THR A 54 -0.71 -18.94 3.92
C THR A 54 0.80 -18.78 3.99
N ALA A 55 1.30 -17.55 4.10
CA ALA A 55 2.72 -17.28 4.28
C ALA A 55 2.99 -16.00 5.10
N TRP A 56 4.05 -16.04 5.90
CA TRP A 56 4.62 -14.87 6.55
C TRP A 56 5.72 -14.30 5.66
N ILE A 57 5.60 -13.03 5.27
CA ILE A 57 6.62 -12.30 4.51
C ILE A 57 7.43 -11.43 5.46
N LYS A 58 6.77 -10.79 6.44
CA LYS A 58 7.42 -10.02 7.52
C LYS A 58 6.73 -10.30 8.85
N GLY A 59 7.54 -10.41 9.91
CA GLY A 59 7.10 -10.77 11.24
C GLY A 59 6.74 -12.26 11.33
N ASP A 60 6.34 -12.70 12.51
CA ASP A 60 5.91 -14.08 12.77
C ASP A 60 4.91 -14.16 13.93
N SER A 61 4.09 -15.21 13.92
CA SER A 61 3.21 -15.57 15.03
C SER A 61 2.83 -17.05 14.95
N ILE A 62 2.38 -17.61 16.07
CA ILE A 62 1.81 -18.95 16.15
C ILE A 62 0.41 -18.98 15.50
N SER A 63 -0.29 -17.84 15.48
CA SER A 63 -1.63 -17.77 14.88
C SER A 63 -1.61 -18.07 13.39
N ARG A 64 -2.63 -18.79 12.92
CA ARG A 64 -2.85 -19.06 11.49
C ARG A 64 -3.90 -18.13 10.87
N GLU A 65 -4.52 -17.30 11.68
CA GLU A 65 -5.55 -16.36 11.27
C GLU A 65 -5.34 -15.00 11.94
N ILE A 66 -5.76 -13.94 11.25
CA ILE A 66 -5.68 -12.58 11.76
C ILE A 66 -6.94 -11.81 11.38
N LYS A 67 -7.50 -11.07 12.33
CA LYS A 67 -8.66 -10.19 12.12
C LYS A 67 -8.15 -8.79 11.79
N ILE A 68 -8.57 -8.26 10.64
CA ILE A 68 -8.09 -7.00 10.07
C ILE A 68 -9.28 -6.07 9.83
N GLN A 69 -9.15 -4.80 10.19
CA GLN A 69 -10.16 -3.79 9.88
C GLN A 69 -10.26 -3.59 8.37
N LYS A 70 -11.50 -3.52 7.86
CA LYS A 70 -11.75 -3.22 6.45
C LYS A 70 -11.35 -1.78 6.14
N PHE A 71 -10.79 -1.59 4.96
CA PHE A 71 -10.74 -0.29 4.32
C PHE A 71 -12.17 0.19 4.01
N GLU A 72 -12.45 1.45 4.32
CA GLU A 72 -13.70 2.11 3.98
C GLU A 72 -13.51 2.92 2.71
N ASP A 73 -14.35 2.70 1.71
CA ASP A 73 -14.37 3.47 0.47
C ASP A 73 -14.77 4.94 0.75
N TRP A 74 -14.03 5.87 0.18
CA TRP A 74 -14.24 7.31 0.33
C TRP A 74 -14.04 8.03 -1.01
N THR A 75 -14.45 9.29 -1.10
CA THR A 75 -14.52 10.04 -2.38
C THR A 75 -13.23 10.00 -3.20
N CYS A 76 -12.07 9.95 -2.53
CA CYS A 76 -10.76 10.03 -3.17
C CYS A 76 -10.01 8.70 -3.22
N ALA A 77 -10.47 7.64 -2.55
CA ALA A 77 -9.85 6.33 -2.63
C ALA A 77 -10.84 5.21 -2.36
N ASN A 78 -10.75 4.16 -3.18
CA ASN A 78 -11.66 3.04 -3.14
C ASN A 78 -10.84 1.76 -3.26
N ARG A 79 -11.29 0.71 -2.59
CA ARG A 79 -10.75 -0.63 -2.79
C ARG A 79 -11.03 -1.08 -4.23
N ILE A 80 -10.06 -1.75 -4.85
CA ILE A 80 -10.19 -2.28 -6.21
C ILE A 80 -11.40 -3.20 -6.34
N THR A 81 -11.64 -4.06 -5.33
CA THR A 81 -12.84 -4.89 -5.28
C THR A 81 -13.43 -4.99 -3.90
N LYS A 82 -14.74 -5.22 -3.86
CA LYS A 82 -15.44 -5.55 -2.61
C LYS A 82 -14.82 -6.78 -1.96
N TYR A 83 -14.79 -6.78 -0.63
CA TYR A 83 -14.37 -7.95 0.15
C TYR A 83 -15.24 -9.16 -0.15
N GLN A 84 -14.61 -10.31 -0.41
CA GLN A 84 -15.27 -11.58 -0.68
C GLN A 84 -14.50 -12.72 -0.02
N ILE A 85 -15.22 -13.71 0.52
CA ILE A 85 -14.60 -14.94 1.04
C ILE A 85 -13.95 -15.69 -0.13
N GLY A 86 -12.76 -16.23 0.10
CA GLY A 86 -11.92 -16.90 -0.91
C GLY A 86 -10.98 -15.96 -1.66
N GLN A 87 -11.09 -14.64 -1.45
CA GLN A 87 -10.15 -13.67 -2.03
C GLN A 87 -8.75 -13.86 -1.42
N LYS A 88 -7.73 -13.88 -2.27
CA LYS A 88 -6.32 -14.00 -1.85
C LYS A 88 -5.58 -12.68 -2.00
N GLU A 89 -4.73 -12.38 -1.04
CA GLU A 89 -4.07 -11.08 -0.97
C GLU A 89 -2.77 -11.11 -0.16
N ILE A 90 -1.87 -10.20 -0.51
CA ILE A 90 -0.79 -9.75 0.35
C ILE A 90 -1.28 -8.51 1.10
N VAL A 91 -1.19 -8.53 2.42
CA VAL A 91 -1.56 -7.40 3.27
C VAL A 91 -0.34 -6.84 4.01
N PHE A 92 -0.24 -5.52 4.04
CA PHE A 92 0.75 -4.73 4.76
C PHE A 92 0.05 -4.14 5.98
N LEU A 93 0.37 -4.63 7.17
CA LEU A 93 -0.38 -4.34 8.39
C LEU A 93 0.45 -3.54 9.38
N VAL A 94 -0.22 -2.61 10.04
CA VAL A 94 0.27 -1.92 11.23
C VAL A 94 -0.73 -2.12 12.37
N GLN A 95 -0.23 -2.19 13.60
CA GLN A 95 -1.10 -2.25 14.76
C GLN A 95 -1.51 -0.84 15.20
N ASN A 96 -2.82 -0.61 15.31
CA ASN A 96 -3.32 0.62 15.91
C ASN A 96 -2.97 0.61 17.41
N ARG A 97 -2.05 1.47 17.82
CA ARG A 97 -1.57 1.52 19.22
C ARG A 97 -2.65 1.88 20.25
N LYS A 98 -3.78 2.46 19.82
CA LYS A 98 -4.88 2.85 20.73
C LYS A 98 -5.89 1.72 20.90
N THR A 99 -6.24 1.02 19.82
CA THR A 99 -7.27 -0.03 19.83
C THR A 99 -6.69 -1.44 19.84
N ASN A 100 -5.39 -1.58 19.59
CA ASN A 100 -4.67 -2.83 19.35
C ASN A 100 -5.18 -3.64 18.14
N GLU A 101 -5.99 -3.03 17.28
CA GLU A 101 -6.53 -3.65 16.07
C GLU A 101 -5.50 -3.62 14.94
N TRP A 102 -5.55 -4.63 14.07
CA TRP A 102 -4.77 -4.64 12.84
C TRP A 102 -5.49 -3.86 11.76
N ILE A 103 -4.79 -2.90 11.16
CA ILE A 103 -5.29 -2.11 10.05
C ILE A 103 -4.31 -2.24 8.88
N THR A 104 -4.84 -2.09 7.66
CA THR A 104 -3.99 -2.01 6.47
C THR A 104 -3.25 -0.68 6.45
N MET A 105 -2.01 -0.72 6.00
CA MET A 105 -1.19 0.48 5.87
C MET A 105 -1.53 1.22 4.59
N GLY A 106 -1.53 2.56 4.64
CA GLY A 106 -1.85 3.40 3.49
C GLY A 106 -3.29 3.91 3.54
N ALA A 107 -3.46 5.20 3.30
CA ALA A 107 -4.75 5.87 3.43
C ALA A 107 -5.69 5.60 2.24
N GLY A 108 -5.16 5.15 1.11
CA GLY A 108 -5.91 4.82 -0.11
C GLY A 108 -5.90 3.35 -0.48
N ASN A 109 -5.80 2.46 0.52
CA ASN A 109 -5.81 1.01 0.34
C ASN A 109 -4.57 0.43 -0.37
N GLU A 110 -3.42 1.13 -0.30
CA GLU A 110 -2.16 0.70 -0.91
C GLU A 110 -1.60 -0.57 -0.24
N GLY A 111 -1.95 -0.80 1.04
CA GLY A 111 -1.52 -1.93 1.83
C GLY A 111 -2.25 -3.25 1.55
N GLU A 112 -3.13 -3.31 0.56
CA GLU A 112 -3.78 -4.54 0.12
C GLU A 112 -3.45 -4.83 -1.35
N LEU A 113 -2.73 -5.92 -1.61
CA LEU A 113 -2.38 -6.36 -2.97
C LEU A 113 -3.07 -7.67 -3.31
N LEU A 114 -3.96 -7.64 -4.29
CA LEU A 114 -4.73 -8.79 -4.72
C LEU A 114 -3.85 -9.82 -5.43
N ILE A 115 -4.07 -11.10 -5.12
CA ILE A 115 -3.40 -12.23 -5.75
C ILE A 115 -4.36 -12.90 -6.74
N GLN A 116 -3.92 -13.06 -7.98
CA GLN A 116 -4.67 -13.78 -9.03
C GLN A 116 -3.70 -14.53 -9.94
N ASN A 117 -3.96 -15.82 -10.19
CA ASN A 117 -3.13 -16.66 -11.08
C ASN A 117 -1.63 -16.53 -10.77
N ASP A 118 -1.26 -16.72 -9.50
CA ASP A 118 0.11 -16.61 -8.98
C ASP A 118 0.82 -15.29 -9.35
N SER A 119 0.05 -14.21 -9.46
CA SER A 119 0.55 -12.87 -9.70
C SER A 119 -0.10 -11.89 -8.74
N ILE A 120 0.60 -10.79 -8.46
CA ILE A 120 0.03 -9.65 -7.74
C ILE A 120 -0.15 -8.48 -8.71
N THR A 121 -1.14 -7.64 -8.40
CA THR A 121 -1.31 -6.34 -9.05
C THR A 121 -0.96 -5.24 -8.07
N TYR A 122 -0.01 -4.39 -8.45
CA TYR A 122 0.34 -3.18 -7.73
C TYR A 122 -0.16 -1.98 -8.52
N GLN A 123 -1.17 -1.27 -7.98
CA GLN A 123 -1.75 -0.10 -8.64
C GLN A 123 -0.70 1.00 -8.76
N ASP A 124 -0.71 1.73 -9.88
CA ASP A 124 0.13 2.91 -9.96
C ASP A 124 -0.45 4.00 -9.07
N ILE A 125 0.28 4.33 -8.02
CA ILE A 125 -0.15 5.30 -7.01
C ILE A 125 -0.03 6.74 -7.50
N TYR A 126 0.86 6.99 -8.48
CA TYR A 126 0.95 8.27 -9.16
C TYR A 126 0.13 8.14 -10.43
N TRP A 127 -1.09 8.68 -10.44
CA TRP A 127 -1.99 8.71 -11.60
C TRP A 127 -1.44 9.63 -12.71
N ASP A 128 -0.23 9.39 -13.18
CA ASP A 128 0.31 10.01 -14.39
C ASP A 128 0.04 9.05 -15.55
N SER A 129 -0.74 9.55 -16.52
CA SER A 129 -1.01 8.97 -17.84
C SER A 129 0.20 8.42 -18.61
N LYS A 130 1.42 8.75 -18.17
CA LYS A 130 2.69 8.34 -18.79
C LYS A 130 3.25 7.00 -18.32
N SER A 131 2.66 6.33 -17.33
CA SER A 131 3.33 5.20 -16.66
C SER A 131 3.26 3.84 -17.35
N GLY A 132 2.68 3.73 -18.55
CA GLY A 132 2.71 2.48 -19.31
C GLY A 132 1.95 1.33 -18.64
N CYS A 133 0.98 1.65 -17.78
CA CYS A 133 0.21 0.64 -17.07
C CYS A 133 -0.56 -0.28 -18.03
N SER A 134 -0.59 -1.57 -17.71
CA SER A 134 -1.39 -2.52 -18.48
C SER A 134 -2.82 -2.53 -17.94
N PRO A 135 -3.86 -2.41 -18.79
CA PRO A 135 -5.23 -2.62 -18.33
C PRO A 135 -5.36 -4.08 -17.89
N LEU A 136 -5.64 -4.28 -16.61
CA LEU A 136 -5.86 -5.61 -16.05
C LEU A 136 -7.36 -5.80 -15.84
N ASP A 137 -7.90 -6.88 -16.39
CA ASP A 137 -9.26 -7.32 -16.07
C ASP A 137 -9.23 -8.05 -14.72
N TYR A 138 -9.85 -7.43 -13.73
CA TYR A 138 -10.05 -8.02 -12.43
C TYR A 138 -11.54 -8.05 -12.10
N LEU A 139 -12.14 -9.23 -12.22
CA LEU A 139 -13.58 -9.44 -12.00
C LEU A 139 -14.47 -8.48 -12.81
N GLY A 140 -14.07 -8.18 -14.04
CA GLY A 140 -14.77 -7.25 -14.94
C GLY A 140 -14.42 -5.78 -14.74
N GLN A 141 -13.54 -5.45 -13.79
CA GLN A 141 -13.03 -4.08 -13.60
C GLN A 141 -11.69 -3.91 -14.30
N LYS A 142 -11.51 -2.79 -15.01
CA LYS A 142 -10.23 -2.42 -15.61
C LYS A 142 -9.43 -1.56 -14.64
N ILE A 143 -8.33 -2.11 -14.15
CA ILE A 143 -7.37 -1.36 -13.32
C ILE A 143 -6.08 -1.08 -14.09
N CYS A 144 -5.44 0.03 -13.72
CA CYS A 144 -4.15 0.48 -14.25
C CYS A 144 -3.08 0.19 -13.19
N GLY A 145 -2.17 -0.72 -13.49
CA GLY A 145 -1.10 -1.06 -12.57
C GLY A 145 -0.03 -1.95 -13.19
N TRP A 146 0.83 -2.44 -12.31
CA TRP A 146 1.95 -3.32 -12.60
C TRP A 146 1.60 -4.73 -12.14
N ARG A 147 1.94 -5.73 -12.95
CA ARG A 147 1.74 -7.14 -12.61
C ARG A 147 3.08 -7.81 -12.44
N TYR A 148 3.26 -8.48 -11.31
CA TYR A 148 4.47 -9.26 -11.01
C TYR A 148 4.05 -10.68 -10.68
N SER A 149 4.91 -11.67 -10.97
CA SER A 149 4.68 -13.01 -10.41
C SER A 149 4.76 -12.94 -8.88
N LEU A 150 3.92 -13.72 -8.19
CA LEU A 150 3.84 -13.74 -6.74
C LEU A 150 5.20 -14.08 -6.13
N LYS A 151 5.91 -15.03 -6.73
CA LYS A 151 7.27 -15.43 -6.31
C LYS A 151 8.26 -14.27 -6.45
N GLU A 152 8.33 -13.65 -7.62
CA GLU A 152 9.24 -12.53 -7.87
C GLU A 152 8.99 -11.36 -6.92
N PHE A 153 7.71 -11.03 -6.68
CA PHE A 153 7.33 -9.97 -5.76
C PHE A 153 7.76 -10.29 -4.32
N LYS A 154 7.51 -11.51 -3.83
CA LYS A 154 7.94 -11.95 -2.49
C LYS A 154 9.46 -11.91 -2.34
N ASP A 155 10.18 -12.42 -3.34
CA ASP A 155 11.64 -12.39 -3.36
C ASP A 155 12.15 -10.93 -3.30
N ALA A 156 11.51 -10.01 -4.03
CA ALA A 156 11.84 -8.58 -3.99
C ALA A 156 11.56 -7.93 -2.63
N VAL A 157 10.41 -8.20 -2.02
CA VAL A 157 10.06 -7.65 -0.69
C VAL A 157 11.06 -8.12 0.37
N LEU A 158 11.34 -9.44 0.41
CA LEU A 158 12.29 -10.01 1.35
C LEU A 158 13.70 -9.44 1.15
N PHE A 159 14.15 -9.33 -0.10
CA PHE A 159 15.44 -8.74 -0.42
C PHE A 159 15.51 -7.27 -0.03
N TYR A 160 14.49 -6.49 -0.36
CA TYR A 160 14.41 -5.06 -0.03
C TYR A 160 14.48 -4.82 1.49
N GLN A 161 13.79 -5.63 2.29
CA GLN A 161 13.85 -5.52 3.76
C GLN A 161 15.26 -5.69 4.31
N VAL A 162 15.98 -6.71 3.84
CA VAL A 162 17.35 -7.00 4.29
C VAL A 162 18.30 -5.90 3.83
N GLU A 163 18.14 -5.42 2.59
CA GLU A 163 19.00 -4.39 1.99
C GLU A 163 18.70 -2.97 2.47
N PHE A 164 17.52 -2.73 3.06
CA PHE A 164 17.06 -1.38 3.39
C PHE A 164 18.05 -0.56 4.23
N PRO A 165 18.75 -1.09 5.25
CA PRO A 165 19.75 -0.31 6.00
C PRO A 165 20.92 0.18 5.13
N VAL A 166 21.36 -0.65 4.17
CA VAL A 166 22.44 -0.29 3.22
C VAL A 166 21.93 0.78 2.26
N LEU A 167 20.75 0.54 1.68
CA LEU A 167 20.09 1.48 0.79
C LEU A 167 19.89 2.85 1.47
N LYS A 168 19.36 2.88 2.70
CA LYS A 168 19.18 4.12 3.50
C LYS A 168 20.49 4.93 3.57
N LYS A 169 21.62 4.27 3.82
CA LYS A 169 22.94 4.92 3.86
C LYS A 169 23.37 5.46 2.49
N GLU A 170 23.16 4.71 1.41
CA GLU A 170 23.47 5.16 0.05
C GLU A 170 22.67 6.40 -0.34
N PHE A 171 21.37 6.41 -0.05
CA PHE A 171 20.50 7.57 -0.27
C PHE A 171 20.95 8.81 0.51
N GLN A 172 21.25 8.64 1.80
CA GLN A 172 21.71 9.74 2.66
C GLN A 172 23.06 10.32 2.22
N THR A 173 23.94 9.49 1.68
CA THR A 173 25.28 9.90 1.23
C THR A 173 25.32 10.38 -0.22
N LYS A 174 24.16 10.48 -0.90
CA LYS A 174 24.03 10.79 -2.33
C LYS A 174 24.90 9.88 -3.22
N GLN A 175 25.18 8.67 -2.75
CA GLN A 175 25.87 7.67 -3.56
C GLN A 175 24.90 7.09 -4.59
N LYS A 176 25.45 6.60 -5.71
CA LYS A 176 24.66 5.89 -6.71
C LYS A 176 24.06 4.63 -6.06
N VAL A 177 22.74 4.57 -5.99
CA VAL A 177 22.02 3.40 -5.49
C VAL A 177 22.29 2.23 -6.42
N THR A 178 22.82 1.14 -5.87
CA THR A 178 23.11 -0.06 -6.66
C THR A 178 21.86 -0.92 -6.73
N ASN A 179 21.35 -1.16 -7.94
CA ASN A 179 20.30 -2.17 -8.13
C ASN A 179 20.94 -3.56 -8.07
N ARG A 180 20.86 -4.22 -6.91
CA ARG A 180 21.48 -5.54 -6.71
C ARG A 180 20.65 -6.71 -7.23
N LEU A 181 19.40 -6.46 -7.64
CA LEU A 181 18.49 -7.46 -8.21
C LEU A 181 17.98 -7.01 -9.58
N GLU A 182 18.91 -6.71 -10.50
CA GLU A 182 18.65 -6.06 -11.80
C GLU A 182 17.68 -6.80 -12.73
N LYS A 183 17.36 -8.07 -12.46
CA LYS A 183 16.42 -8.85 -13.27
C LYS A 183 15.01 -8.94 -12.68
N ASN A 184 14.82 -8.42 -11.47
CA ASN A 184 13.52 -8.43 -10.77
C ASN A 184 12.84 -7.08 -10.96
N GLU A 185 11.72 -7.07 -11.68
CA GLU A 185 11.01 -5.85 -12.03
C GLU A 185 10.30 -5.23 -10.81
N ALA A 186 9.82 -6.06 -9.88
CA ALA A 186 9.24 -5.57 -8.64
C ALA A 186 10.28 -4.80 -7.81
N TYR A 187 11.51 -5.30 -7.72
CA TYR A 187 12.59 -4.63 -7.01
C TYR A 187 13.04 -3.34 -7.72
N LYS A 188 13.11 -3.32 -9.06
CA LYS A 188 13.35 -2.08 -9.82
C LYS A 188 12.34 -1.00 -9.46
N ARG A 189 11.05 -1.36 -9.40
CA ARG A 189 9.99 -0.44 -9.03
C ARG A 189 10.16 0.07 -7.60
N MET A 190 10.49 -0.80 -6.65
CA MET A 190 10.81 -0.40 -5.26
C MET A 190 11.95 0.63 -5.25
N ILE A 191 13.07 0.37 -5.92
CA ILE A 191 14.21 1.31 -5.99
C ILE A 191 13.81 2.63 -6.63
N TYR A 192 13.02 2.61 -7.71
CA TYR A 192 12.51 3.80 -8.38
C TYR A 192 11.67 4.66 -7.42
N GLU A 193 10.72 4.05 -6.70
CA GLU A 193 9.88 4.77 -5.73
C GLU A 193 10.68 5.27 -4.51
N THR A 194 11.77 4.59 -4.17
CA THR A 194 12.65 5.00 -3.07
C THR A 194 13.40 6.29 -3.40
N GLN A 195 13.62 6.58 -4.69
CA GLN A 195 14.24 7.80 -5.18
C GLN A 195 13.27 9.00 -5.22
N SER A 196 11.97 8.80 -4.95
CA SER A 196 11.03 9.91 -4.86
C SER A 196 11.37 10.83 -3.68
N LEU A 197 11.03 12.11 -3.82
CA LEU A 197 11.37 13.15 -2.83
C LEU A 197 10.76 12.83 -1.45
N ASP A 198 9.57 12.26 -1.43
CA ASP A 198 8.80 11.98 -0.22
C ASP A 198 9.40 10.84 0.58
N PHE A 199 9.92 9.81 -0.11
CA PHE A 199 10.62 8.73 0.56
C PHE A 199 11.96 9.20 1.17
N LEU A 200 12.67 10.10 0.50
CA LEU A 200 13.91 10.69 1.03
C LEU A 200 13.67 11.48 2.33
N LEU A 201 12.55 12.18 2.45
CA LEU A 201 12.17 12.86 3.70
C LEU A 201 12.02 11.86 4.85
N ILE A 202 11.35 10.74 4.60
CA ILE A 202 11.20 9.63 5.55
C ILE A 202 12.55 9.04 5.96
N LEU A 203 13.47 8.86 5.01
CA LEU A 203 14.82 8.35 5.31
C LEU A 203 15.65 9.27 6.21
N THR A 204 15.30 10.56 6.28
CA THR A 204 16.05 11.53 7.09
C THR A 204 15.48 11.72 8.49
N ASP A 205 14.46 10.95 8.89
CA ASP A 205 13.74 11.10 10.17
C ASP A 205 13.26 12.54 10.40
N LYS A 206 13.08 13.31 9.32
CA LYS A 206 12.51 14.66 9.33
C LYS A 206 11.02 14.54 9.04
N GLN A 207 10.24 14.24 10.07
CA GLN A 207 8.78 14.40 10.06
C GLN A 207 8.40 15.37 11.18
#